data_AF-A0A1H8MA47-F1
#
_entry.id   AF-A0A1H8MA47-F1
#
_cell.length_a   1.000
_cell.length_b   1.000
_cell.length_c   1.000
_cell.angle_alpha   90.00
_cell.angle_beta   90.00
_cell.angle_gamma   90.00
#
_symmetry.space_group_name_H-M   'P 1'
#
loop_
_entity.id
_entity.type
_entity.pdbx_description
1 polymer ?
#
loop_
_entity_poly.entity_id
_entity_poly.type
_entity_poly.pdbx_seq_one_letter_code
_entity_poly.pdbx_strand_id
1 'polypeptide(L)' 'MAPAEQIKSLIRSFGDGDESRFYATAMQIAAAEARMGHTALAEELKKLIDLSKLGKAKQTAIIKKLPVNTAQK' A
#
# COMPACT_ATOMS: atom_id res chain seq x y z
N MET A 1 -0.94 9.59 19.69
CA MET A 1 -1.61 9.88 18.41
C MET A 1 -2.76 8.90 18.27
N ALA A 2 -3.97 9.37 17.98
CA ALA A 2 -5.16 8.50 17.97
C ALA A 2 -5.14 7.56 16.75
N PRO A 3 -5.30 6.23 16.91
CA PRO A 3 -5.38 5.26 15.79
C PRO A 3 -6.44 5.63 14.75
N ALA A 4 -7.54 6.25 15.19
CA ALA A 4 -8.67 6.63 14.35
C ALA A 4 -8.33 7.64 13.24
N GLU A 5 -7.46 8.62 13.50
CA GLU A 5 -7.09 9.63 12.50
C GLU A 5 -6.17 9.04 11.42
N GLN A 6 -5.33 8.06 11.77
CA GLN A 6 -4.51 7.34 10.79
C GLN A 6 -5.38 6.46 9.89
N ILE A 7 -6.40 5.80 10.44
CA ILE A 7 -7.37 5.00 9.67
C ILE A 7 -8.17 5.90 8.70
N LYS A 8 -8.62 7.08 9.13
CA LYS A 8 -9.29 8.04 8.23
C LYS A 8 -8.38 8.47 7.08
N SER A 9 -7.12 8.82 7.38
CA SER A 9 -6.15 9.19 6.36
C SER A 9 -5.86 8.05 5.38
N LEU A 10 -5.83 6.81 5.88
CA LEU A 10 -5.65 5.61 5.07
C LEU A 10 -6.80 5.43 4.06
N ILE A 11 -8.04 5.50 4.54
CA ILE A 11 -9.25 5.37 3.69
C ILE A 11 -9.29 6.49 2.65
N ARG A 12 -8.93 7.71 3.03
CA ARG A 12 -8.91 8.86 2.12
C ARG A 12 -7.85 8.71 1.03
N SER A 13 -6.64 8.26 1.39
CA SER A 13 -5.55 8.01 0.43
C SER A 13 -5.90 6.89 -0.57
N PHE A 14 -6.66 5.88 -0.12
CA PHE A 14 -7.21 4.86 -1.01
C PHE A 14 -8.23 5.43 -2.00
N GLY A 15 -9.11 6.33 -1.54
CA GLY A 15 -10.09 7.02 -2.39
C GLY A 15 -9.45 7.97 -3.42
N ASP A 16 -8.35 8.63 -3.04
CA ASP A 16 -7.62 9.56 -3.91
C ASP A 16 -6.66 8.86 -4.89
N GLY A 17 -6.49 7.53 -4.78
CA GLY A 17 -5.56 6.77 -5.61
C GLY A 17 -4.08 6.99 -5.28
N ASP A 18 -3.77 7.68 -4.17
CA ASP A 18 -2.41 7.85 -3.65
C ASP A 18 -1.96 6.62 -2.86
N GLU A 19 -1.59 5.59 -3.62
CA GLU A 19 -1.16 4.30 -3.06
C GLU A 19 0.13 4.42 -2.24
N SER A 20 1.01 5.37 -2.57
CA SER A 20 2.26 5.59 -1.83
C SER A 20 1.97 6.04 -0.40
N ARG A 21 1.07 7.03 -0.27
CA ARG A 21 0.60 7.52 1.03
C ARG A 21 -0.22 6.48 1.78
N PHE A 22 -1.01 5.67 1.06
CA PHE A 22 -1.72 4.54 1.65
C PHE A 22 -0.74 3.54 2.30
N TYR A 23 0.26 3.06 1.55
CA TYR A 23 1.21 2.09 2.08
C TYR A 23 2.06 2.64 3.23
N ALA A 24 2.47 3.91 3.15
CA ALA A 24 3.21 4.56 4.24
C ALA A 24 2.37 4.61 5.52
N THR A 25 1.10 5.02 5.41
CA THR A 25 0.18 5.12 6.55
C THR A 25 -0.16 3.73 7.11
N ALA A 26 -0.42 2.74 6.25
CA ALA A 26 -0.72 1.37 6.65
C ALA A 26 0.46 0.74 7.41
N MET A 27 1.69 0.98 6.94
CA MET A 27 2.90 0.46 7.57
C MET A 27 3.16 1.11 8.94
N GLN A 28 2.83 2.39 9.10
CA GLN A 28 2.87 3.10 10.38
C GLN A 28 1.85 2.53 11.38
N ILE A 29 0.63 2.22 10.94
CA ILE A 29 -0.40 1.58 11.77
C ILE A 29 0.08 0.20 12.23
N ALA A 30 0.59 -0.63 11.32
CA ALA A 30 1.12 -1.95 11.68
C ALA A 30 2.27 -1.84 12.71
N ALA A 31 3.17 -0.87 12.55
CA ALA A 31 4.26 -0.62 13.50
C ALA A 31 3.74 -0.14 14.87
N ALA A 32 2.67 0.66 14.90
CA ALA A 32 2.03 1.08 16.15
C ALA A 32 1.39 -0.10 16.88
N GLU A 33 0.65 -0.96 16.18
CA GLU A 33 0.04 -2.17 16.75
C GLU A 33 1.11 -3.14 17.29
N ALA A 34 2.23 -3.32 16.58
CA ALA A 34 3.35 -4.12 17.06
C ALA A 34 3.93 -3.57 18.38
N ARG A 35 4.08 -2.24 18.47
CA ARG A 35 4.57 -1.55 19.68
C ARG A 35 3.61 -1.65 20.86
N MET A 36 2.31 -1.76 20.59
CA MET A 36 1.27 -1.94 21.61
C MET A 36 1.19 -3.39 22.13
N GLY A 37 1.95 -4.32 21.54
CA GLY A 37 1.95 -5.74 21.89
C GLY A 37 1.05 -6.60 21.01
N HIS A 38 0.37 -6.01 20.01
CA HIS A 38 -0.43 -6.72 19.02
C HIS A 38 0.42 -7.19 17.84
N THR A 39 1.46 -7.98 18.11
CA THR A 39 2.39 -8.47 17.09
C THR A 39 1.72 -9.33 16.02
N ALA A 40 0.74 -10.17 16.38
CA ALA A 40 -0.01 -10.98 15.42
C ALA A 40 -0.78 -10.12 14.41
N LEU A 41 -1.48 -9.09 14.89
CA LEU A 41 -2.22 -8.15 14.04
C LEU A 41 -1.26 -7.36 13.14
N ALA A 42 -0.13 -6.92 13.69
CA ALA A 42 0.88 -6.19 12.92
C ALA A 42 1.48 -7.04 11.78
N GLU A 43 1.76 -8.32 12.03
CA GLU A 43 2.24 -9.24 10.99
C GLU A 43 1.19 -9.49 9.90
N GLU A 44 -0.08 -9.64 10.29
CA GLU A 44 -1.17 -9.82 9.34
C GLU A 44 -1.34 -8.58 8.45
N LEU A 45 -1.35 -7.38 9.05
CA LEU A 45 -1.38 -6.12 8.30
C LEU A 45 -0.20 -5.99 7.34
N LYS A 46 1.01 -6.36 7.78
CA LYS A 46 2.20 -6.34 6.94
C LYS A 46 2.08 -7.30 5.74
N LYS A 47 1.60 -8.52 5.97
CA LYS A 47 1.36 -9.50 4.89
C LYS A 47 0.35 -8.96 3.87
N LEU A 48 -0.75 -8.36 4.33
CA LEU A 48 -1.76 -7.78 3.44
C LEU A 48 -1.17 -6.64 2.59
N ILE A 49 -0.38 -5.76 3.20
CA ILE A 49 0.33 -4.67 2.49
C ILE A 49 1.28 -5.23 1.42
N ASP A 50 2.06 -6.25 1.77
CA ASP A 50 3.04 -6.85 0.86
C ASP A 50 2.36 -7.57 -0.31
N LEU A 51 1.26 -8.27 -0.07
CA LEU A 51 0.43 -8.89 -1.12
C LEU A 51 -0.13 -7.86 -2.10
N SER A 52 -0.67 -6.74 -1.59
CA SER A 52 -1.16 -5.65 -2.43
C SER A 52 -0.06 -5.02 -3.28
N LYS A 53 1.15 -4.82 -2.72
CA LYS A 53 2.32 -4.33 -3.47
C LYS A 53 2.76 -5.32 -4.56
N LEU A 54 2.79 -6.62 -4.28
CA LEU A 54 3.21 -7.66 -5.23
C LEU A 54 2.25 -7.77 -6.43
N GLY A 55 0.93 -7.70 -6.18
CA GLY A 55 -0.08 -7.68 -7.24
C GLY A 55 0.11 -6.50 -8.20
N LYS A 56 0.44 -5.32 -7.66
CA LYS A 56 0.68 -4.09 -8.43
C LYS A 56 2.05 -4.06 -9.13
N ALA A 57 3.10 -4.61 -8.51
CA ALA A 57 4.42 -4.74 -9.14
C ALA A 57 4.34 -5.61 -10.42
N LYS A 58 3.55 -6.68 -10.40
CA LYS A 58 3.23 -7.47 -11.60
C LYS A 58 2.49 -6.64 -12.65
N GLN A 59 1.50 -5.83 -12.26
CA GLN A 59 0.78 -4.96 -13.21
C GLN A 59 1.69 -3.90 -13.85
N THR A 60 2.51 -3.19 -13.07
CA THR A 60 3.49 -2.22 -13.60
C THR A 60 4.51 -2.87 -14.54
N ALA A 61 4.97 -4.09 -14.23
CA ALA A 61 5.90 -4.82 -15.09
C ALA A 61 5.28 -5.22 -16.44
N ILE A 62 3.96 -5.48 -16.48
CA ILE A 62 3.24 -5.76 -17.72
C ILE A 62 3.10 -4.48 -18.56
N ILE A 63 2.77 -3.33 -17.94
CA ILE A 63 2.66 -2.04 -18.64
C ILE A 63 4.02 -1.64 -19.26
N LYS A 64 5.14 -1.87 -18.55
CA LYS A 64 6.50 -1.59 -19.07
C LYS A 64 6.97 -2.55 -20.17
N LYS A 65 6.36 -3.74 -20.31
CA LYS A 65 6.73 -4.74 -21.31
C LYS A 65 5.94 -4.64 -22.62
N LEU A 66 4.92 -3.79 -22.70
CA LEU A 66 4.35 -3.45 -24.01
C LEU A 66 5.35 -2.57 -24.76
N PRO A 67 5.86 -3.00 -25.94
CA PRO A 67 6.68 -2.13 -26.76
C PRO A 67 5.80 -0.95 -27.16
N VAL A 68 6.25 0.26 -26.82
CA VAL A 68 5.75 1.49 -27.42
C VAL A 68 6.00 1.36 -28.92
N ASN A 69 5.00 0.85 -29.63
CA ASN A 69 5.06 0.66 -31.07
C ASN A 69 5.35 2.04 -31.68
N THR A 70 6.46 2.11 -32.40
CA THR A 70 6.91 3.22 -33.24
C THR A 70 5.92 3.43 -34.39
N ALA A 71 4.73 3.92 -34.07
CA ALA A 71 3.75 4.44 -35.00
C ALA A 71 3.76 5.97 -34.93
N GLN A 72 4.90 6.57 -35.24
CA GLN A 72 4.93 7.96 -35.69
C GLN A 72 5.35 7.95 -37.17
N LYS A 73 4.40 8.44 -37.94
CA LYS A 73 4.38 8.66 -39.39
C LYS A 73 5.67 9.21 -39.99
#